data_AF-A0A3N5ZA37-F1
#
_entry.id   AF-A0A3N5ZA37-F1
#
_cell.length_a   1.000
_cell.length_b   1.000
_cell.length_c   1.000
_cell.angle_alpha   90.00
_cell.angle_beta   90.00
_cell.angle_gamma   90.00
#
_symmetry.space_group_name_H-M   'P 1'
#
loop_
_entity.id
_entity.type
_entity.pdbx_description
1 polymer ?
#
loop_
_entity_poly.entity_id
_entity_poly.type
_entity_poly.pdbx_seq_one_letter_code
_entity_poly.pdbx_strand_id
1 'polypeptide(L)'
;MAAVMWVYWLLFGHFIPCQNYPDNHQIQLGRIRLIVDEFRTRVGIEERIDVAIVPDDRRLVSVCRSKDDKGVFLLSFDADFLSALDREELCAAVAHEFGHIWIFTHRPYLQTEALANRKALVLVSEQSLEKVYVKVSEFGGKQHDLSTIRAEGQERSHSRAALSPKGR
;
A
#
# COMPACT_ATOMS: atom_id res chain seq x y z
N MET A 1 -37.06 -31.03 11.40
CA MET A 1 -38.22 -30.11 11.21
C MET A 1 -38.12 -29.07 12.31
N ALA A 2 -38.13 -27.76 12.11
CA ALA A 2 -38.67 -26.94 11.03
C ALA A 2 -37.74 -25.77 10.67
N ALA A 3 -37.84 -25.35 9.41
CA ALA A 3 -37.32 -24.11 8.86
C ALA A 3 -38.30 -22.97 9.11
N VAL A 4 -37.82 -21.73 9.30
CA VAL A 4 -38.56 -20.50 8.93
C VAL A 4 -37.56 -19.35 8.58
N MET A 5 -37.51 -19.03 7.28
CA MET A 5 -37.51 -17.70 6.62
C MET A 5 -36.57 -16.57 7.09
N TRP A 6 -35.54 -16.18 6.31
CA TRP A 6 -35.50 -15.39 5.06
C TRP A 6 -35.45 -13.84 5.26
N VAL A 7 -34.28 -13.27 4.93
CA VAL A 7 -34.01 -12.01 4.18
C VAL A 7 -34.70 -10.70 4.60
N TYR A 8 -33.89 -9.73 5.05
CA TYR A 8 -33.90 -8.33 4.60
C TYR A 8 -32.55 -7.68 4.96
N TRP A 9 -31.76 -7.25 3.98
CA TRP A 9 -31.02 -5.96 3.92
C TRP A 9 -30.14 -5.92 2.66
N LEU A 10 -30.81 -5.66 1.53
CA LEU A 10 -30.26 -4.91 0.40
C LEU A 10 -30.69 -3.46 0.61
N LEU A 11 -29.85 -2.50 0.17
CA LEU A 11 -30.05 -1.04 0.19
C LEU A 11 -29.72 -0.36 1.54
N PHE A 12 -28.44 -0.15 1.82
CA PHE A 12 -27.86 1.11 2.32
C PHE A 12 -26.37 0.87 2.45
N GLY A 13 -25.57 1.67 1.74
CA GLY A 13 -24.14 1.72 1.97
C GLY A 13 -23.90 1.96 3.44
N HIS A 14 -23.18 1.06 4.11
CA HIS A 14 -22.56 1.38 5.38
C HIS A 14 -21.42 2.35 5.09
N PHE A 15 -21.80 3.60 4.82
CA PHE A 15 -21.12 4.75 5.36
C PHE A 15 -20.99 4.46 6.85
N ILE A 16 -19.80 4.05 7.30
CA ILE A 16 -19.48 4.00 8.72
C ILE A 16 -19.82 5.40 9.23
N PRO A 17 -20.84 5.59 10.08
CA PRO A 17 -21.18 6.91 10.56
C PRO A 17 -19.92 7.46 11.24
N CYS A 18 -19.59 8.71 10.95
CA CYS A 18 -18.55 9.49 11.62
C CYS A 18 -18.85 9.54 13.13
N GLN A 19 -18.54 8.47 13.82
CA GLN A 19 -18.55 8.39 15.27
C GLN A 19 -17.30 9.13 15.71
N ASN A 20 -17.44 10.10 16.62
CA ASN A 20 -16.39 10.96 17.14
C ASN A 20 -15.06 10.23 17.32
N TYR A 21 -14.23 10.24 16.29
CA TYR A 21 -12.86 9.84 16.40
C TYR A 21 -12.14 10.97 17.15
N PRO A 22 -11.27 10.67 18.13
CA PRO A 22 -10.48 11.68 18.79
C PRO A 22 -9.79 12.56 17.74
N ASP A 23 -9.69 13.86 18.00
CA ASP A 23 -9.22 14.91 17.06
C ASP A 23 -7.90 14.52 16.33
N ASN A 24 -7.03 13.80 17.03
CA ASN A 24 -5.79 13.24 16.48
C ASN A 24 -5.99 12.32 15.26
N HIS A 25 -7.08 11.57 15.18
CA HIS A 25 -7.36 10.61 14.12
C HIS A 25 -7.77 11.31 12.83
N GLN A 26 -8.55 12.39 12.92
CA GLN A 26 -8.93 13.20 11.76
C GLN A 26 -7.70 13.91 11.18
N ILE A 27 -6.81 14.38 12.04
CA ILE A 27 -5.52 14.96 11.62
C ILE A 27 -4.67 13.90 10.91
N GLN A 28 -4.57 12.68 11.44
CA GLN A 28 -3.82 11.59 10.80
C GLN A 28 -4.43 11.18 9.45
N LEU A 29 -5.75 11.02 9.37
CA LEU A 29 -6.44 10.76 8.10
C LEU A 29 -6.17 11.87 7.07
N GLY A 30 -6.20 13.14 7.49
CA GLY A 30 -5.86 14.27 6.63
C GLY A 30 -4.44 14.18 6.09
N ARG A 31 -3.46 13.84 6.95
CA ARG A 31 -2.06 13.65 6.54
C ARG A 31 -1.89 12.50 5.55
N ILE A 32 -2.52 11.35 5.79
CA ILE A 32 -2.44 10.20 4.89
C ILE A 32 -3.08 10.54 3.55
N ARG A 33 -4.24 11.20 3.54
CA ARG A 33 -4.92 11.62 2.30
C ARG A 33 -4.04 12.53 1.43
N LEU A 34 -3.32 13.47 2.03
CA LEU A 34 -2.39 14.33 1.29
C LEU A 34 -1.27 13.52 0.62
N ILE A 35 -0.68 12.54 1.32
CA ILE A 35 0.35 11.66 0.76
C ILE A 35 -0.25 10.80 -0.36
N VAL A 36 -1.43 10.23 -0.14
CA VAL A 36 -2.14 9.41 -1.11
C VAL A 36 -2.41 10.19 -2.40
N ASP A 37 -2.95 11.42 -2.30
CA ASP A 37 -3.25 12.24 -3.46
C ASP A 37 -1.98 12.67 -4.23
N GLU A 38 -0.90 13.01 -3.51
CA GLU A 38 0.40 13.28 -4.11
C GLU A 38 0.90 12.07 -4.91
N PHE A 39 0.87 10.88 -4.29
CA PHE A 39 1.39 9.66 -4.90
C PHE A 39 0.55 9.22 -6.08
N ARG A 40 -0.79 9.28 -5.98
CA ARG A 40 -1.72 9.05 -7.10
C ARG A 40 -1.35 9.85 -8.33
N THR A 41 -1.11 11.14 -8.12
CA THR A 41 -0.73 12.05 -9.19
C THR A 41 0.61 11.67 -9.80
N ARG A 42 1.61 11.34 -8.97
CA ARG A 42 2.96 10.98 -9.42
C ARG A 42 3.03 9.66 -10.19
N VAL A 43 2.25 8.64 -9.78
CA VAL A 43 2.26 7.32 -10.46
C VAL A 43 1.18 7.17 -11.53
N GLY A 44 0.31 8.16 -11.70
CA GLY A 44 -0.76 8.14 -12.71
C GLY A 44 -1.84 7.12 -12.41
N ILE A 45 -2.25 6.98 -11.14
CA ILE A 45 -3.40 6.13 -10.77
C ILE A 45 -4.66 6.99 -10.76
N GLU A 46 -5.62 6.61 -11.61
CA GLU A 46 -6.89 7.33 -11.75
C GLU A 46 -7.92 6.91 -10.71
N GLU A 47 -7.83 5.65 -10.24
CA GLU A 47 -8.73 5.11 -9.24
C GLU A 47 -8.69 5.92 -7.94
N ARG A 48 -9.85 6.03 -7.31
CA ARG A 48 -9.98 6.66 -6.00
C ARG A 48 -9.41 5.74 -4.93
N ILE A 49 -8.73 6.33 -3.96
CA ILE A 49 -8.17 5.60 -2.81
C ILE A 49 -8.80 6.18 -1.56
N ASP A 50 -9.62 5.38 -0.90
CA ASP A 50 -10.15 5.69 0.42
C ASP A 50 -9.21 5.19 1.50
N VAL A 51 -9.10 5.96 2.58
CA VAL A 51 -8.22 5.66 3.71
C VAL A 51 -9.07 5.35 4.92
N ALA A 52 -8.79 4.22 5.57
CA ALA A 52 -9.35 3.85 6.86
C ALA A 52 -8.22 3.59 7.85
N ILE A 53 -8.50 3.91 9.12
CA ILE A 53 -7.67 3.49 10.24
C ILE A 53 -8.53 2.57 11.08
N VAL A 54 -8.01 1.38 11.37
CA VAL A 54 -8.71 0.30 12.04
C VAL A 54 -8.07 0.03 13.41
N PRO A 55 -8.85 -0.34 14.43
CA PRO A 55 -8.33 -0.45 15.80
C PRO A 55 -7.30 -1.57 16.02
N ASP A 56 -7.45 -2.70 15.33
CA ASP A 56 -6.55 -3.86 15.39
C ASP A 56 -6.59 -4.58 14.03
N ASP A 57 -5.47 -4.59 13.32
CA ASP A 57 -5.28 -5.38 12.11
C ASP A 57 -3.89 -6.02 12.07
N ARG A 58 -3.86 -7.35 12.07
CA ARG A 58 -2.63 -8.15 11.98
C ARG A 58 -1.82 -7.92 10.70
N ARG A 59 -2.41 -7.28 9.69
CA ARG A 59 -1.71 -6.90 8.46
C ARG A 59 -0.91 -5.61 8.62
N LEU A 60 -1.17 -4.82 9.67
CA LEU A 60 -0.59 -3.51 9.99
C LEU A 60 -0.93 -2.41 8.97
N VAL A 61 -0.73 -2.70 7.69
CA VAL A 61 -1.18 -1.90 6.56
C VAL A 61 -1.64 -2.85 5.46
N SER A 62 -2.71 -2.50 4.75
CA SER A 62 -3.13 -3.29 3.59
C SER A 62 -3.95 -2.48 2.62
N VAL A 63 -3.89 -2.87 1.35
CA VAL A 63 -4.80 -2.39 0.33
C VAL A 63 -5.69 -3.50 -0.21
N CYS A 64 -6.97 -3.17 -0.43
CA CYS A 64 -7.89 -4.02 -1.16
C CYS A 64 -8.72 -3.22 -2.16
N ARG A 65 -9.13 -3.85 -3.26
CA ARG A 65 -10.12 -3.26 -4.17
C ARG A 65 -11.50 -3.38 -3.53
N SER A 66 -12.28 -2.30 -3.56
CA SER A 66 -13.65 -2.33 -3.05
C SER A 66 -14.50 -3.36 -3.79
N LYS A 67 -15.34 -4.07 -3.04
CA LYS A 67 -16.28 -5.05 -3.61
C LYS A 67 -17.44 -4.37 -4.32
N ASP A 68 -17.83 -3.20 -3.83
CA ASP A 68 -19.00 -2.44 -4.29
C ASP A 68 -18.66 -1.52 -5.46
N ASP A 69 -17.42 -1.02 -5.51
CA ASP A 69 -16.95 -0.14 -6.59
C ASP A 69 -15.54 -0.55 -7.04
N LYS A 70 -15.44 -1.08 -8.26
CA LYS A 70 -14.16 -1.50 -8.84
C LYS A 70 -13.21 -0.32 -9.10
N GLY A 71 -13.69 0.92 -9.12
CA GLY A 71 -12.88 2.14 -9.26
C GLY A 71 -12.31 2.66 -7.94
N VAL A 72 -12.55 1.96 -6.82
CA VAL A 72 -12.11 2.38 -5.49
C VAL A 72 -11.20 1.32 -4.86
N PHE A 73 -10.09 1.77 -4.29
CA PHE A 73 -9.24 0.99 -3.39
C PHE A 73 -9.40 1.49 -1.96
N LEU A 74 -9.38 0.58 -1.00
CA LEU A 74 -9.37 0.88 0.42
C LEU A 74 -7.98 0.59 0.98
N LEU A 75 -7.29 1.64 1.42
CA LEU A 75 -6.04 1.58 2.15
C LEU A 75 -6.36 1.62 3.65
N SER A 76 -6.03 0.53 4.36
CA SER A 76 -6.30 0.37 5.79
C SER A 76 -5.00 0.39 6.58
N PHE A 77 -4.98 1.15 7.67
CA PHE A 77 -3.89 1.18 8.64
C PHE A 77 -4.35 0.70 10.01
N ASP A 78 -3.58 -0.18 10.63
CA ASP A 78 -3.69 -0.44 12.06
C ASP A 78 -3.34 0.82 12.86
N ALA A 79 -4.14 1.13 13.89
CA ALA A 79 -4.02 2.36 14.65
C ALA A 79 -2.71 2.44 15.45
N ASP A 80 -2.31 1.33 16.07
CA ASP A 80 -1.09 1.27 16.89
C ASP A 80 0.15 1.35 16.02
N PHE A 81 0.18 0.61 14.91
CA PHE A 81 1.24 0.69 13.93
C PHE A 81 1.37 2.12 13.35
N LEU A 82 0.26 2.72 12.93
CA LEU A 82 0.26 4.08 12.40
C LEU A 82 0.78 5.11 13.42
N SER A 83 0.48 4.92 14.70
CA SER A 83 0.96 5.82 15.76
C SER A 83 2.48 5.78 15.94
N ALA A 84 3.11 4.67 15.55
CA ALA A 84 4.55 4.44 15.67
C ALA A 84 5.36 4.86 14.43
N LEU A 85 4.69 5.22 13.32
CA LEU A 85 5.34 5.67 12.10
C LEU A 85 5.68 7.16 12.18
N ASP A 86 6.93 7.49 11.88
CA ASP A 86 7.29 8.86 11.56
C ASP A 86 6.79 9.27 10.16
N ARG A 87 7.05 10.51 9.74
CA ARG A 87 6.59 11.01 8.43
C ARG A 87 7.24 10.26 7.26
N GLU A 88 8.53 9.94 7.36
CA GLU A 88 9.27 9.26 6.29
C GLU A 88 8.79 7.82 6.15
N GLU A 89 8.61 7.13 7.28
CA GLU A 89 8.10 5.76 7.35
C GLU A 89 6.64 5.68 6.88
N LEU A 90 5.80 6.65 7.24
CA LEU A 90 4.43 6.73 6.73
C LEU A 90 4.41 6.87 5.20
N CYS A 91 5.23 7.76 4.65
CA CYS A 91 5.37 7.88 3.20
C CYS A 91 5.82 6.57 2.57
N ALA A 92 6.79 5.87 3.17
CA ALA A 92 7.29 4.61 2.64
C ALA A 92 6.26 3.48 2.71
N ALA A 93 5.48 3.38 3.81
CA ALA A 93 4.39 2.42 3.94
C ALA A 93 3.30 2.67 2.87
N VAL A 94 2.88 3.92 2.69
CA VAL A 94 1.91 4.27 1.64
C VAL A 94 2.49 3.95 0.25
N ALA A 95 3.76 4.25 -0.01
CA ALA A 95 4.41 3.98 -1.29
C ALA A 95 4.43 2.47 -1.64
N HIS A 96 4.67 1.61 -0.64
CA HIS A 96 4.62 0.17 -0.80
C HIS A 96 3.22 -0.31 -1.22
N GLU A 97 2.17 0.14 -0.53
CA GLU A 97 0.79 -0.18 -0.89
C GLU A 97 0.40 0.35 -2.27
N PHE A 98 0.90 1.53 -2.65
CA PHE A 98 0.76 2.05 -4.02
C PHE A 98 1.41 1.15 -5.06
N GLY A 99 2.49 0.46 -4.71
CA GLY A 99 3.06 -0.62 -5.52
C GLY A 99 2.04 -1.71 -5.81
N HIS A 100 1.32 -2.19 -4.78
CA HIS A 100 0.25 -3.18 -4.95
C HIS A 100 -0.93 -2.65 -5.78
N ILE A 101 -1.35 -1.39 -5.56
CA ILE A 101 -2.41 -0.75 -6.38
C ILE A 101 -1.97 -0.71 -7.84
N TRP A 102 -0.74 -0.28 -8.12
CA TRP A 102 -0.21 -0.24 -9.48
C TRP A 102 -0.24 -1.62 -10.14
N ILE A 103 0.12 -2.67 -9.40
CA ILE A 103 0.04 -4.04 -9.90
C ILE A 103 -1.43 -4.43 -10.16
N PHE A 104 -2.37 -4.10 -9.28
CA PHE A 104 -3.78 -4.38 -9.50
C PHE A 104 -4.30 -3.77 -10.80
N THR A 105 -3.86 -2.55 -11.11
CA THR A 105 -4.36 -1.79 -12.26
C THR A 105 -3.64 -2.13 -13.57
N HIS A 106 -2.35 -2.52 -13.51
CA HIS A 106 -1.54 -2.73 -14.72
C HIS A 106 -1.16 -4.19 -14.99
N ARG A 107 -0.99 -5.01 -13.94
CA ARG A 107 -0.43 -6.36 -13.99
C ARG A 107 -1.10 -7.28 -12.95
N PRO A 108 -2.45 -7.44 -12.95
CA PRO A 108 -3.19 -8.02 -11.83
C PRO A 108 -2.78 -9.44 -11.45
N TYR A 109 -2.18 -10.20 -12.39
CA TYR A 109 -1.71 -11.57 -12.15
C TYR A 109 -0.29 -11.65 -11.57
N LEU A 110 0.36 -10.52 -11.26
CA LEU A 110 1.76 -10.46 -10.82
C LEU A 110 1.93 -9.73 -9.47
N GLN A 111 1.07 -10.03 -8.50
CA GLN A 111 1.06 -9.48 -7.14
C GLN A 111 2.22 -10.02 -6.31
N THR A 112 3.44 -9.54 -6.59
CA THR A 112 4.64 -9.89 -5.85
C THR A 112 5.20 -8.69 -5.09
N GLU A 113 5.69 -8.96 -3.88
CA GLU A 113 6.35 -7.98 -3.01
C GLU A 113 7.49 -7.26 -3.71
N ALA A 114 8.33 -7.99 -4.46
CA ALA A 114 9.43 -7.42 -5.21
C ALA A 114 8.96 -6.38 -6.25
N LEU A 115 7.84 -6.65 -6.94
CA LEU A 115 7.31 -5.68 -7.89
C LEU A 115 6.68 -4.47 -7.19
N ALA A 116 6.00 -4.69 -6.06
CA ALA A 116 5.44 -3.61 -5.25
C ALA A 116 6.55 -2.69 -4.75
N ASN A 117 7.63 -3.26 -4.21
CA ASN A 117 8.81 -2.54 -3.78
C ASN A 117 9.47 -1.74 -4.91
N ARG A 118 9.69 -2.35 -6.10
CA ARG A 118 10.25 -1.64 -7.26
C ARG A 118 9.41 -0.42 -7.65
N LYS A 119 8.09 -0.47 -7.44
CA LYS A 119 7.20 0.67 -7.70
C LYS A 119 7.21 1.69 -6.57
N ALA A 120 7.28 1.25 -5.32
CA ALA A 120 7.47 2.12 -4.17
C ALA A 120 8.74 2.99 -4.29
N LEU A 121 9.83 2.43 -4.82
CA LEU A 121 11.10 3.12 -5.05
C LEU A 121 11.04 4.27 -6.07
N VAL A 122 9.95 4.39 -6.84
CA VAL A 122 9.71 5.58 -7.68
C VAL A 122 9.24 6.77 -6.84
N LEU A 123 8.68 6.50 -5.66
CA LEU A 123 8.08 7.48 -4.76
C LEU A 123 8.99 7.86 -3.59
N VAL A 124 9.69 6.88 -3.02
CA VAL A 124 10.51 7.01 -1.80
C VAL A 124 11.89 6.37 -1.97
N SER A 125 12.80 6.62 -1.01
CA SER A 125 14.14 6.05 -1.02
C SER A 125 14.16 4.59 -0.53
N GLU A 126 15.19 3.83 -0.91
CA GLU A 126 15.43 2.46 -0.42
C GLU A 126 15.57 2.44 1.11
N GLN A 127 16.29 3.41 1.68
CA GLN A 127 16.48 3.54 3.13
C GLN A 127 15.16 3.75 3.88
N SER A 128 14.25 4.56 3.33
CA SER A 128 12.93 4.80 3.93
C SER A 128 12.10 3.52 3.94
N LEU A 129 12.18 2.73 2.87
CA LEU A 129 11.47 1.46 2.74
C LEU A 129 12.05 0.39 3.69
N GLU A 130 13.38 0.33 3.84
CA GLU A 130 14.08 -0.51 4.81
C GLU A 130 13.61 -0.27 6.26
N LYS A 131 13.48 1.00 6.67
CA LYS A 131 12.98 1.35 8.01
C LYS A 131 11.59 0.79 8.28
N VAL A 132 10.67 0.90 7.31
CA VAL A 132 9.31 0.36 7.44
C VAL A 132 9.33 -1.15 7.62
N TYR A 133 10.17 -1.88 6.88
CA TYR A 133 10.26 -3.33 7.02
C TYR A 133 10.77 -3.79 8.39
N VAL A 134 11.74 -3.08 8.94
CA VAL A 134 12.21 -3.33 10.31
C VAL A 134 11.04 -3.14 11.28
N LYS A 135 10.29 -2.05 11.15
CA LYS A 135 9.16 -1.73 12.03
C LYS A 135 7.99 -2.69 11.90
N VAL A 136 7.66 -3.12 10.67
CA VAL A 136 6.64 -4.17 10.44
C VAL A 136 7.01 -5.46 11.19
N SER A 137 8.29 -5.83 11.19
CA SER A 137 8.78 -7.00 11.93
C SER A 137 8.65 -6.84 13.44
N GLU A 138 8.98 -5.65 13.98
CA GLU A 138 8.83 -5.32 15.41
C GLU A 138 7.37 -5.41 15.88
N PHE A 139 6.41 -5.08 15.00
CA PHE A 139 4.98 -5.16 15.26
C PHE A 139 4.37 -6.54 14.98
N GLY A 140 5.21 -7.56 14.75
CA GLY A 140 4.75 -8.94 14.53
C GLY A 140 4.12 -9.18 13.15
N GLY A 141 4.28 -8.23 12.23
CA GLY A 141 3.95 -8.41 10.82
C GLY A 141 4.92 -9.38 10.13
N LYS A 142 4.53 -9.89 8.97
CA LYS A 142 5.45 -10.70 8.15
C LYS A 142 6.47 -9.75 7.49
N GLN A 143 7.74 -9.90 7.86
CA GLN A 143 8.83 -9.22 7.16
C GLN A 143 8.91 -9.77 5.73
N HIS A 144 8.65 -8.94 4.72
CA HIS A 144 8.85 -9.30 3.32
C HIS A 144 10.24 -8.84 2.87
N ASP A 145 11.00 -9.76 2.27
CA ASP A 145 12.44 -9.63 2.10
C ASP A 145 12.83 -8.62 0.99
N LEU A 146 13.54 -7.55 1.38
CA LEU A 146 14.14 -6.57 0.48
C LEU A 146 15.34 -7.11 -0.31
N SER A 147 15.91 -8.25 0.07
CA SER A 147 17.10 -8.82 -0.58
C SER A 147 16.90 -9.08 -2.08
N THR A 148 15.65 -9.23 -2.52
CA THR A 148 15.30 -9.41 -3.93
C THR A 148 15.54 -8.13 -4.76
N ILE A 149 15.45 -6.94 -4.17
CA ILE A 149 15.66 -5.67 -4.88
C ILE A 149 17.13 -5.50 -5.31
N ARG A 150 18.07 -5.84 -4.41
CA ARG A 150 19.51 -5.72 -4.68
C ARG A 150 20.00 -6.69 -5.74
N ALA A 151 19.42 -7.90 -5.80
CA ALA A 151 19.81 -8.90 -6.79
C ALA A 151 19.48 -8.47 -8.24
N GLU A 152 18.35 -7.81 -8.47
CA GLU A 152 17.92 -7.45 -9.82
C GLU A 152 18.51 -6.11 -10.35
N GLY A 153 18.94 -5.22 -9.46
CA GLY A 153 19.60 -3.96 -9.82
C GLY A 153 21.04 -4.16 -10.34
N GLN A 154 21.70 -5.21 -9.87
CA GLN A 154 23.08 -5.55 -10.27
C GLN A 154 23.12 -6.13 -11.70
N GLU A 155 22.16 -6.97 -12.09
CA GLU A 155 22.18 -7.64 -13.40
C GLU A 155 21.98 -6.69 -14.59
N ARG A 156 21.16 -5.64 -14.44
CA ARG A 156 20.94 -4.65 -15.52
C ARG A 156 22.13 -3.71 -15.73
N SER A 157 22.96 -3.53 -14.71
CA SER A 157 24.15 -2.67 -14.77
C SER A 157 25.32 -3.39 -15.46
N HIS A 158 25.40 -4.72 -15.34
CA HIS A 158 26.43 -5.52 -16.00
C HIS A 158 26.11 -5.87 -17.47
N SER A 159 24.83 -6.01 -17.87
CA SER A 159 24.49 -6.32 -19.27
C SER A 159 24.66 -5.17 -20.27
N ARG A 160 24.80 -3.91 -19.80
CA ARG A 160 24.92 -2.74 -20.70
C ARG A 160 26.37 -2.39 -21.09
N ALA A 161 27.37 -3.05 -20.51
CA ALA A 161 28.79 -2.82 -20.78
C ALA A 161 29.37 -3.67 -21.93
N ALA A 162 28.57 -4.55 -22.56
CA ALA A 162 29.09 -5.56 -23.51
C ALA A 162 28.84 -5.28 -25.00
N LEU A 163 28.61 -4.02 -25.41
CA LEU A 163 28.50 -3.64 -26.83
C LEU A 163 29.40 -2.44 -27.13
N SER A 164 30.70 -2.72 -27.28
CA SER A 164 31.64 -1.82 -27.96
C SER A 164 31.76 -2.26 -29.43
N PRO A 165 31.56 -1.37 -30.41
CA PRO A 165 31.67 -1.72 -31.82
C PRO A 165 33.15 -1.85 -32.21
N LYS A 166 33.56 -3.04 -32.66
CA LYS A 166 34.83 -3.20 -33.40
C LYS A 166 34.70 -2.44 -34.72
N GLY A 167 35.35 -1.28 -34.79
CA GLY A 167 35.60 -0.55 -36.03
C GLY A 167 36.35 -1.42 -37.03
N ARG A 168 35.97 -1.28 -38.30
CA ARG A 168 36.65 -1.83 -39.46
C ARG A 168 37.32 -0.67 -40.20
#